data_AF-A0A350LUG0-F1
#
_entry.id   AF-A0A350LUG0-F1
#
_cell.length_a   1.000
_cell.length_b   1.000
_cell.length_c   1.000
_cell.angle_alpha   90.00
_cell.angle_beta   90.00
_cell.angle_gamma   90.00
#
_symmetry.space_group_name_H-M   'P 1'
#
loop_
_entity.id
_entity.type
_entity.pdbx_description
1 polymer ?
#
loop_
_entity_poly.entity_id
_entity_poly.type
_entity_poly.pdbx_seq_one_letter_code
_entity_poly.pdbx_strand_id
1 'polypeptide(L)'
;MIPRALTPAAALILAATSAGGHPHVFVDVALRFESDAQGRLTGVEVTWSYDDFFSLLILSDMGLDPDGDGQLTDAELARLKGFDLEEWPEGFEGDLYIHAGDEKIAL
;
A
#
# COMPACT_ATOMS: atom_id res chain seq x y z
N MET A 1 -50.23 -11.93 -25.00
CA MET A 1 -49.16 -12.82 -25.51
C MET A 1 -47.84 -12.13 -25.23
N ILE A 2 -47.13 -12.50 -24.16
CA ILE A 2 -45.88 -11.82 -23.79
C ILE A 2 -44.78 -12.36 -24.72
N PRO A 3 -44.06 -11.51 -25.48
CA PRO A 3 -43.05 -11.97 -26.42
C PRO A 3 -41.91 -12.69 -25.67
N ARG A 4 -41.71 -13.98 -25.98
CA ARG A 4 -40.69 -14.88 -25.42
C ARG A 4 -39.24 -14.46 -25.74
N ALA A 5 -39.05 -13.37 -26.48
CA ALA A 5 -37.75 -12.86 -26.89
C ALA A 5 -37.07 -11.95 -25.84
N LEU A 6 -37.78 -11.51 -24.79
CA LEU A 6 -37.18 -10.72 -23.70
C LEU A 6 -36.42 -11.56 -22.67
N THR A 7 -36.67 -12.87 -22.61
CA THR A 7 -36.15 -13.77 -21.58
C THR A 7 -34.62 -13.97 -21.60
N PRO A 8 -33.95 -14.11 -22.77
CA PRO A 8 -32.49 -14.32 -22.77
C PRO A 8 -31.69 -13.05 -22.41
N ALA A 9 -32.22 -11.85 -22.72
CA ALA A 9 -31.56 -10.59 -22.40
C ALA A 9 -31.55 -10.32 -20.88
N ALA A 10 -32.64 -10.65 -20.19
CA ALA A 10 -32.71 -10.53 -18.73
C ALA A 10 -31.72 -11.48 -18.01
N ALA A 11 -31.49 -12.68 -18.55
CA ALA A 11 -30.56 -13.64 -17.98
C ALA A 11 -29.08 -13.21 -18.09
N LEU A 12 -28.71 -12.49 -19.15
CA LEU A 12 -27.35 -11.97 -19.36
C LEU A 12 -27.01 -10.81 -18.40
N ILE A 13 -27.98 -9.97 -18.05
CA ILE A 13 -27.80 -8.87 -17.09
C ILE A 13 -27.62 -9.42 -15.66
N LEU A 14 -28.33 -10.50 -15.31
CA LEU A 14 -28.20 -11.17 -14.01
C LEU A 14 -26.89 -11.95 -13.85
N ALA A 15 -26.21 -12.28 -14.95
CA ALA A 15 -24.91 -12.97 -14.95
C ALA A 15 -23.71 -12.02 -14.81
N ALA A 16 -23.94 -10.70 -14.76
CA ALA A 16 -22.91 -9.72 -14.41
C ALA A 16 -22.62 -9.79 -12.90
N THR A 17 -21.95 -10.86 -12.47
CA THR A 17 -21.38 -10.94 -11.13
C THR A 17 -20.30 -9.88 -11.02
N SER A 18 -20.30 -9.07 -9.96
CA SER A 18 -19.12 -8.25 -9.66
C SER A 18 -17.93 -9.18 -9.55
N ALA A 19 -16.94 -9.05 -10.44
CA ALA A 19 -15.63 -9.61 -10.17
C ALA A 19 -15.18 -8.94 -8.86
N GLY A 20 -15.12 -9.70 -7.77
CA GLY A 20 -14.73 -9.20 -6.46
C GLY A 20 -13.27 -8.79 -6.52
N GLY A 21 -13.00 -7.55 -6.93
CA GLY A 21 -11.72 -6.92 -6.68
C GLY A 21 -11.61 -6.69 -5.18
N HIS A 22 -10.58 -7.24 -4.54
CA HIS A 22 -10.19 -6.76 -3.23
C HIS A 22 -9.83 -5.28 -3.32
N PRO A 23 -9.96 -4.49 -2.25
CA PRO A 23 -9.53 -3.10 -2.30
C PRO A 23 -8.02 -3.05 -2.55
N HIS A 24 -7.63 -2.33 -3.59
CA HIS A 24 -6.23 -2.00 -3.84
C HIS A 24 -5.96 -0.64 -3.21
N VAL A 25 -4.86 -0.58 -2.45
CA VAL A 25 -4.27 0.69 -2.00
C VAL A 25 -3.21 1.07 -3.02
N PHE A 26 -3.19 2.33 -3.41
CA PHE A 26 -2.18 2.86 -4.31
C PHE A 26 -1.28 3.82 -3.53
N VAL A 27 0.01 3.77 -3.85
CA VAL A 27 1.02 4.65 -3.27
C VAL A 27 1.90 5.21 -4.36
N ASP A 28 2.33 6.46 -4.18
CA ASP A 28 3.48 6.99 -4.89
C ASP A 28 4.75 6.55 -4.14
N VAL A 29 5.66 5.88 -4.85
CA VAL A 29 6.90 5.35 -4.26
C VAL A 29 8.10 6.14 -4.79
N ALA A 30 8.96 6.59 -3.88
CA ALA A 30 10.26 7.13 -4.19
C ALA A 30 11.37 6.28 -3.56
N LEU A 31 12.47 6.11 -4.31
CA LEU A 31 13.67 5.43 -3.85
C LEU A 31 14.85 6.40 -3.92
N ARG A 32 15.57 6.54 -2.82
CA ARG A 32 16.81 7.32 -2.75
C ARG A 32 17.97 6.43 -2.35
N PHE A 33 18.96 6.33 -3.23
CA PHE A 33 20.18 5.58 -2.98
C PHE A 33 21.14 6.39 -2.12
N GLU A 34 21.59 5.81 -1.02
CA GLU A 34 22.57 6.42 -0.13
C GLU A 34 23.96 5.88 -0.42
N SER A 35 24.96 6.76 -0.42
CA SER A 35 26.34 6.38 -0.69
C SER A 35 27.32 6.97 0.31
N ASP A 36 28.39 6.24 0.59
CA ASP A 36 29.52 6.76 1.38
C ASP A 36 30.37 7.77 0.59
N ALA A 37 31.39 8.32 1.26
CA ALA A 37 32.32 9.29 0.65
C ALA A 37 33.18 8.70 -0.49
N GLN A 38 33.19 7.38 -0.66
CA GLN A 38 33.88 6.67 -1.74
C GLN A 38 32.91 6.32 -2.89
N GLY A 39 31.64 6.70 -2.79
CA GLY A 39 30.61 6.44 -3.79
C GLY A 39 30.05 5.03 -3.75
N ARG A 40 30.29 4.25 -2.69
CA ARG A 40 29.71 2.91 -2.53
C ARG A 40 28.29 3.03 -1.98
N LEU A 41 27.37 2.25 -2.51
CA LEU A 41 26.00 2.17 -2.00
C LEU A 41 26.01 1.62 -0.57
N THR A 42 25.41 2.35 0.36
CA THR A 42 25.31 1.99 1.79
C THR A 42 23.89 1.77 2.26
N GLY A 43 22.88 2.17 1.48
CA GLY A 43 21.49 2.00 1.85
C GLY A 43 20.54 2.48 0.76
N VAL A 44 19.27 2.16 0.92
CA VAL A 44 18.18 2.69 0.11
C VAL A 44 17.11 3.21 1.06
N GLU A 45 16.82 4.50 0.94
CA GLU A 45 15.68 5.12 1.60
C GLU A 45 14.45 4.91 0.70
N VAL A 46 13.40 4.33 1.27
CA VAL A 46 12.12 4.05 0.62
C VAL A 46 11.10 5.03 1.19
N THR A 47 10.40 5.75 0.33
CA THR A 47 9.31 6.65 0.73
C THR A 47 8.02 6.19 0.07
N TRP A 48 7.00 5.94 0.88
CA TRP A 48 5.64 5.66 0.42
C TRP A 48 4.76 6.87 0.73
N SER A 49 4.06 7.38 -0.26
CA SER A 49 3.10 8.47 -0.12
C SER A 49 1.71 7.96 -0.44
N TYR A 50 0.83 8.04 0.56
CA TYR A 50 -0.57 7.65 0.47
C TYR A 50 -1.44 8.87 0.17
N ASP A 51 -2.61 8.65 -0.43
CA ASP A 51 -3.61 9.70 -0.59
C ASP A 51 -4.28 10.08 0.75
N ASP A 52 -4.99 11.21 0.75
CA ASP A 52 -5.66 11.76 1.94
C ASP A 52 -6.67 10.77 2.55
N PHE A 53 -7.39 10.02 1.72
CA PHE A 53 -8.43 9.10 2.19
C PHE A 53 -7.80 7.89 2.87
N PHE A 54 -6.78 7.28 2.27
CA PHE A 54 -6.10 6.15 2.89
C PHE A 54 -5.33 6.57 4.15
N SER A 55 -4.72 7.75 4.14
CA SER A 55 -4.09 8.34 5.33
C SER A 55 -5.09 8.46 6.48
N LEU A 56 -6.29 9.01 6.23
CA LEU A 56 -7.36 9.09 7.24
C LEU A 56 -7.75 7.72 7.79
N LEU A 57 -7.82 6.68 6.93
CA LEU A 57 -8.14 5.32 7.37
C LEU A 57 -7.07 4.76 8.31
N ILE A 58 -5.77 4.91 7.97
CA ILE A 58 -4.66 4.49 8.83
C ILE A 58 -4.76 5.19 10.19
N LEU A 59 -4.87 6.52 10.19
CA LEU A 59 -4.92 7.31 11.43
C LEU A 59 -6.12 6.91 12.29
N SER A 60 -7.29 6.71 11.66
CA SER A 60 -8.51 6.29 12.35
C SER A 60 -8.40 4.89 12.97
N ASP A 61 -7.85 3.92 12.24
CA ASP A 61 -7.70 2.54 12.72
C ASP A 61 -6.70 2.45 13.88
N MET A 62 -5.63 3.26 13.83
CA MET A 62 -4.62 3.36 14.89
C MET A 62 -5.05 4.25 16.06
N GLY A 63 -6.18 4.95 15.96
CA GLY A 63 -6.64 5.93 16.94
C GLY A 63 -5.64 7.07 17.15
N LEU A 64 -5.13 7.61 16.04
CA LEU A 64 -4.25 8.79 15.95
C LEU A 64 -5.07 9.99 15.47
N ASP A 65 -4.58 11.22 15.73
CA ASP A 65 -5.26 12.47 15.38
C ASP A 65 -6.70 12.57 15.93
N PRO A 66 -6.89 12.41 17.26
CA PRO A 66 -8.23 12.39 17.87
C PRO A 66 -8.95 13.74 17.83
N ASP A 67 -8.22 14.84 17.64
CA ASP A 67 -8.75 16.18 17.41
C ASP A 67 -9.03 16.47 15.94
N GLY A 68 -8.52 15.66 15.01
CA GLY A 68 -8.89 15.65 13.60
C GLY A 68 -8.38 16.89 12.86
N ASP A 69 -7.22 17.40 13.27
CA ASP A 69 -6.63 18.61 12.71
C ASP A 69 -5.63 18.31 11.58
N GLY A 70 -5.32 17.03 11.35
CA GLY A 70 -4.40 16.56 10.32
C GLY A 70 -2.93 16.80 10.63
N GLN A 71 -2.57 17.22 11.85
CA GLN A 71 -1.21 17.50 12.29
C GLN A 71 -0.81 16.59 13.45
N LEU A 72 -0.08 15.52 13.14
CA LEU A 72 0.38 14.58 14.15
C LEU A 72 1.40 15.22 15.11
N THR A 73 1.16 15.03 16.39
CA THR A 73 2.15 15.30 17.44
C THR A 73 3.33 14.32 17.35
N ASP A 74 4.46 14.67 17.98
CA ASP A 74 5.63 13.77 18.03
C ASP A 74 5.30 12.38 18.60
N ALA A 75 4.38 12.31 19.56
CA ALA A 75 3.94 11.06 20.17
C ALA A 75 3.11 10.20 19.20
N GLU A 76 2.27 10.82 18.38
CA GLU A 76 1.48 10.14 17.35
C GLU A 76 2.36 9.71 16.18
N LEU A 77 3.28 10.58 15.74
CA LEU A 77 4.25 10.25 14.71
C LEU A 77 5.13 9.06 15.14
N ALA A 78 5.54 9.01 16.41
CA ALA A 78 6.29 7.87 16.94
C ALA A 78 5.49 6.56 16.92
N ARG A 79 4.16 6.62 17.07
CA ARG A 79 3.27 5.46 16.95
C ARG A 79 2.98 5.08 15.50
N LEU A 80 2.99 6.05 14.58
CA LEU A 80 2.79 5.82 13.15
C LEU A 80 4.00 5.13 12.52
N LYS A 81 5.22 5.39 13.00
CA LYS A 81 6.44 4.77 12.47
C LYS A 81 6.39 3.24 12.50
N GLY A 82 6.79 2.62 11.40
CA GLY A 82 7.00 1.17 11.29
C GLY A 82 5.75 0.36 10.87
N PHE A 83 4.57 0.98 10.79
CA PHE A 83 3.32 0.26 10.52
C PHE A 83 3.30 -0.50 9.18
N ASP A 84 4.03 0.01 8.18
CA ASP A 84 4.01 -0.51 6.80
C ASP A 84 5.34 -1.10 6.32
N LEU A 85 6.45 -0.86 7.03
CA LEU A 85 7.79 -1.23 6.59
C LEU A 85 8.59 -2.08 7.58
N GLU A 86 8.20 -2.15 8.86
CA GLU A 86 8.97 -2.88 9.89
C GLU A 86 8.34 -4.25 10.23
N GLU A 87 7.01 -4.35 10.31
CA GLU A 87 6.33 -5.57 10.74
C GLU A 87 5.89 -6.44 9.55
N TRP A 88 6.70 -7.45 9.22
CA TRP A 88 6.38 -8.44 8.18
C TRP A 88 5.98 -9.79 8.78
N PRO A 89 4.96 -10.49 8.24
CA PRO A 89 4.62 -11.84 8.67
C PRO A 89 5.78 -12.83 8.45
N GLU A 90 5.81 -13.90 9.24
CA GLU A 90 6.81 -14.96 9.07
C GLU A 90 6.83 -15.48 7.63
N GLY A 91 8.02 -15.47 7.01
CA GLY A 91 8.22 -15.88 5.62
C GLY A 91 8.16 -14.75 4.59
N PHE A 92 7.89 -13.51 5.00
CA PHE A 92 8.03 -12.32 4.15
C PHE A 92 9.33 -11.58 4.47
N GLU A 93 10.14 -11.32 3.44
CA GLU A 93 11.46 -10.69 3.57
C GLU A 93 11.39 -9.15 3.44
N GLY A 94 10.19 -8.59 3.33
CA GLY A 94 9.95 -7.17 3.09
C GLY A 94 9.41 -6.85 1.70
N ASP A 95 9.41 -5.56 1.37
CA ASP A 95 8.89 -4.96 0.14
C ASP A 95 10.00 -4.56 -0.87
N LEU A 96 11.26 -4.45 -0.42
CA LEU A 96 12.41 -4.06 -1.25
C LEU A 96 13.43 -5.19 -1.40
N TYR A 97 13.77 -5.50 -2.66
CA TYR A 97 14.78 -6.51 -3.02
C TYR A 97 15.79 -5.89 -3.98
N ILE A 98 17.08 -6.03 -3.67
CA ILE A 98 18.16 -5.55 -4.56
C ILE A 98 18.92 -6.74 -5.13
N HIS A 99 19.19 -6.68 -6.43
CA HIS A 99 19.96 -7.69 -7.14
C HIS A 99 21.14 -7.07 -7.90
N ALA A 100 22.27 -7.77 -7.90
CA ALA A 100 23.40 -7.52 -8.79
C ALA A 100 23.50 -8.68 -9.79
N GLY A 101 22.94 -8.49 -10.98
CA GLY A 101 22.70 -9.61 -11.90
C GLY A 101 21.68 -10.57 -11.29
N ASP A 102 22.02 -11.86 -11.19
CA ASP A 102 21.16 -12.89 -10.59
C ASP A 102 21.36 -13.02 -9.06
N GLU A 103 22.36 -12.35 -8.49
CA GLU A 103 22.67 -12.43 -7.06
C GLU A 103 21.84 -11.42 -6.26
N LYS A 104 21.08 -11.89 -5.27
CA LYS A 104 20.36 -11.03 -4.31
C LYS A 104 21.36 -10.44 -3.32
N ILE A 105 21.32 -9.12 -3.16
CA ILE A 105 22.11 -8.39 -2.16
C ILE A 105 21.31 -8.37 -0.85
N ALA A 106 21.93 -8.81 0.24
CA ALA A 106 21.39 -8.61 1.58
C ALA A 106 21.55 -7.13 1.95
N LEU A 107 20.43 -6.48 2.29
CA LEU A 107 20.39 -5.12 2.83
C LEU A 107 20.57 -5.16 4.35
#